data_AF-A0AAT9IJ45-F1
#
_entry.id   AF-A0AAT9IJ45-F1
#
_cell.length_a   1.000
_cell.length_b   1.000
_cell.length_c   1.000
_cell.angle_alpha   90.00
_cell.angle_beta   90.00
_cell.angle_gamma   90.00
#
_symmetry.space_group_name_H-M   'P 1'
#
loop_
_entity.id
_entity.type
_entity.pdbx_description
1 polymer ?
#
loop_
_entity_poly.entity_id
_entity_poly.type
_entity_poly.pdbx_seq_one_letter_code
_entity_poly.pdbx_strand_id
1 'polypeptide(L)'
;MGMMLPNELIWIMDKMGLEWPDIDEDEVHKAAELVRGYRDDMESIIQAVDSRVNGDLATALQGNAGTAQVEGWNRNRSDNMQKLLDVLGPAATGIDIAGGIVLAMKIKVIAEVTLTLMQLVPLLAAGPFGAGGAALLLLARKKLLAMAMEATLEQVINEVLPLAVEPLVEQVPVVVMALMDAPVVEGAVGDVDEFEADLAALEAAADEMDAQAVDIEDRTDRLLADLANLQISGD
;
A
#
# COMPACT_ATOMS: atom_id res chain seq x y z
N MET A 1 -13.23 -13.43 -0.77
CA MET A 1 -14.24 -12.80 -1.62
C MET A 1 -15.08 -12.00 -0.69
N GLY A 2 -14.98 -10.68 -0.81
CA GLY A 2 -15.66 -9.75 0.08
C GLY A 2 -17.16 -9.75 -0.11
N MET A 3 -17.82 -8.93 0.67
CA MET A 3 -19.27 -8.83 0.70
C MET A 3 -19.77 -8.00 -0.49
N MET A 4 -20.11 -8.64 -1.60
CA MET A 4 -20.66 -7.96 -2.79
C MET A 4 -22.16 -8.20 -2.93
N LEU A 5 -22.90 -7.19 -3.38
CA LEU A 5 -24.34 -7.32 -3.64
C LEU A 5 -24.60 -7.72 -5.10
N PRO A 6 -25.56 -8.63 -5.36
CA PRO A 6 -26.10 -8.84 -6.69
C PRO A 6 -26.69 -7.54 -7.28
N ASN A 7 -26.52 -7.33 -8.59
CA ASN A 7 -27.03 -6.16 -9.32
C ASN A 7 -28.52 -5.85 -9.07
N GLU A 8 -29.32 -6.89 -8.88
CA GLU A 8 -30.75 -6.78 -8.60
C GLU A 8 -31.01 -6.08 -7.25
N LEU A 9 -30.19 -6.35 -6.24
CA LEU A 9 -30.31 -5.71 -4.92
C LEU A 9 -29.75 -4.29 -4.91
N ILE A 10 -28.69 -4.02 -5.68
CA ILE A 10 -28.15 -2.67 -5.86
C ILE A 10 -29.22 -1.74 -6.45
N TRP A 11 -29.95 -2.21 -7.47
CA TRP A 11 -31.04 -1.45 -8.06
C TRP A 11 -32.16 -1.12 -7.05
N ILE A 12 -32.55 -2.09 -6.20
CA ILE A 12 -33.56 -1.85 -5.15
C ILE A 12 -33.05 -0.83 -4.13
N MET A 13 -31.78 -0.93 -3.74
CA MET A 13 -31.16 -0.02 -2.77
C MET A 13 -31.08 1.41 -3.29
N ASP A 14 -30.69 1.63 -4.55
CA ASP A 14 -30.70 2.95 -5.17
C ASP A 14 -32.10 3.58 -5.15
N LYS A 15 -33.15 2.77 -5.44
CA LYS A 15 -34.54 3.24 -5.33
C LYS A 15 -34.95 3.62 -3.92
N MET A 16 -34.39 2.95 -2.91
CA MET A 16 -34.56 3.33 -1.50
C MET A 16 -33.65 4.49 -1.08
N GLY A 17 -32.75 4.95 -1.96
CA GLY A 17 -31.78 5.99 -1.70
C GLY A 17 -30.61 5.54 -0.84
N LEU A 18 -30.30 4.25 -0.86
CA LEU A 18 -29.21 3.63 -0.11
C LEU A 18 -28.10 3.33 -1.11
N GLU A 19 -26.91 3.84 -0.85
CA GLU A 19 -25.73 3.57 -1.67
C GLU A 19 -24.96 2.41 -1.04
N TRP A 20 -24.72 1.36 -1.82
CA TRP A 20 -23.85 0.27 -1.43
C TRP A 20 -22.42 0.58 -1.88
N PRO A 21 -21.40 0.43 -1.02
CA PRO A 21 -20.01 0.57 -1.43
C PRO A 21 -19.63 -0.57 -2.36
N ASP A 22 -19.42 -0.27 -3.64
CA ASP A 22 -19.01 -1.24 -4.64
C ASP A 22 -17.49 -1.44 -4.66
N ILE A 23 -16.95 -1.85 -3.51
CA ILE A 23 -15.53 -2.12 -3.30
C ILE A 23 -15.42 -3.48 -2.61
N ASP A 24 -14.65 -4.43 -3.15
CA ASP A 24 -14.33 -5.69 -2.45
C ASP A 24 -13.26 -5.44 -1.37
N GLU A 25 -13.67 -5.45 -0.11
CA GLU A 25 -12.78 -5.23 1.04
C GLU A 25 -11.68 -6.29 1.17
N ASP A 26 -11.94 -7.54 0.75
CA ASP A 26 -10.94 -8.60 0.80
C ASP A 26 -9.84 -8.34 -0.23
N GLU A 27 -10.21 -7.84 -1.42
CA GLU A 27 -9.22 -7.44 -2.44
C GLU A 27 -8.39 -6.23 -2.00
N VAL A 28 -8.99 -5.30 -1.23
CA VAL A 28 -8.23 -4.21 -0.59
C VAL A 28 -7.26 -4.74 0.47
N HIS A 29 -7.66 -5.71 1.30
CA HIS A 29 -6.76 -6.37 2.25
C HIS A 29 -5.64 -7.14 1.55
N LYS A 30 -5.93 -7.82 0.43
CA LYS A 30 -4.89 -8.45 -0.40
C LYS A 30 -3.90 -7.43 -0.96
N ALA A 31 -4.34 -6.25 -1.37
CA ALA A 31 -3.43 -5.18 -1.77
C ALA A 31 -2.45 -4.82 -0.64
N ALA A 32 -2.93 -4.69 0.59
CA ALA A 32 -2.08 -4.43 1.76
C ALA A 32 -1.07 -5.57 1.99
N GLU A 33 -1.49 -6.84 1.85
CA GLU A 33 -0.60 -8.00 1.95
C GLU A 33 0.48 -7.99 0.87
N LEU A 34 0.13 -7.68 -0.38
CA LEU A 34 1.09 -7.57 -1.49
C LEU A 34 2.13 -6.48 -1.23
N VAL A 35 1.72 -5.31 -0.72
CA VAL A 35 2.66 -4.22 -0.36
C VAL A 35 3.59 -4.64 0.78
N ARG A 36 3.10 -5.37 1.79
CA ARG A 36 3.96 -5.91 2.86
C ARG A 36 4.94 -6.94 2.34
N GLY A 37 4.47 -7.88 1.51
CA GLY A 37 5.33 -8.88 0.89
C GLY A 37 6.45 -8.24 0.08
N TYR A 38 6.13 -7.22 -0.71
CA TYR A 38 7.13 -6.46 -1.47
C TYR A 38 8.15 -5.75 -0.56
N ARG A 39 7.70 -5.13 0.54
CA ARG A 39 8.61 -4.54 1.53
C ARG A 39 9.58 -5.59 2.10
N ASP A 40 9.07 -6.74 2.52
CA ASP A 40 9.86 -7.80 3.15
C ASP A 40 10.86 -8.42 2.15
N ASP A 41 10.46 -8.53 0.89
CA ASP A 41 11.31 -8.92 -0.22
C ASP A 41 12.46 -7.93 -0.45
N MET A 42 12.16 -6.63 -0.50
CA MET A 42 13.18 -5.57 -0.63
C MET A 42 14.13 -5.57 0.56
N GLU A 43 13.62 -5.74 1.77
CA GLU A 43 14.44 -5.86 2.98
C GLU A 43 15.41 -7.06 2.89
N SER A 44 14.93 -8.19 2.37
CA SER A 44 15.75 -9.40 2.17
C SER A 44 16.87 -9.19 1.15
N ILE A 45 16.57 -8.53 0.03
CA ILE A 45 17.57 -8.17 -1.00
C ILE A 45 18.62 -7.23 -0.41
N ILE A 46 18.19 -6.18 0.30
CA ILE A 46 19.10 -5.22 0.96
C ILE A 46 20.03 -5.96 1.94
N GLN A 47 19.51 -6.88 2.74
CA GLN A 47 20.32 -7.67 3.68
C GLN A 47 21.30 -8.62 2.96
N ALA A 48 20.90 -9.22 1.84
CA ALA A 48 21.75 -10.06 1.02
C ALA A 48 22.93 -9.27 0.43
N VAL A 49 22.64 -8.13 -0.22
CA VAL A 49 23.68 -7.26 -0.79
C VAL A 49 24.59 -6.71 0.30
N ASP A 50 24.03 -6.31 1.44
CA ASP A 50 24.81 -5.79 2.55
C ASP A 50 25.83 -6.78 3.11
N SER A 51 25.44 -8.05 3.23
CA SER A 51 26.33 -9.12 3.69
C SER A 51 27.50 -9.32 2.73
N ARG A 52 27.28 -9.13 1.43
CA ARG A 52 28.31 -9.23 0.39
C ARG A 52 29.24 -8.02 0.36
N VAL A 53 28.69 -6.82 0.44
CA VAL A 53 29.49 -5.59 0.46
C VAL A 53 30.39 -5.54 1.69
N ASN A 54 29.85 -5.84 2.87
CA ASN A 54 30.62 -5.82 4.12
C ASN A 54 31.51 -7.07 4.32
N GLY A 55 31.39 -8.10 3.49
CA GLY A 55 32.18 -9.33 3.55
C GLY A 55 33.17 -9.45 2.40
N ASP A 56 32.66 -9.83 1.22
CA ASP A 56 33.45 -10.17 0.04
C ASP A 56 34.11 -8.93 -0.56
N LEU A 57 33.37 -7.83 -0.72
CA LEU A 57 33.88 -6.60 -1.33
C LEU A 57 34.92 -5.89 -0.44
N ALA A 58 34.66 -5.86 0.87
CA ALA A 58 35.59 -5.33 1.87
C ALA A 58 36.93 -6.10 1.91
N THR A 59 36.92 -7.39 1.55
CA THR A 59 38.12 -8.23 1.53
C THR A 59 38.82 -8.19 0.17
N ALA A 60 38.06 -8.03 -0.93
CA ALA A 60 38.56 -8.02 -2.30
C ALA A 60 39.32 -6.75 -2.70
N LEU A 61 38.98 -5.61 -2.09
CA LEU A 61 39.64 -4.32 -2.30
C LEU A 61 40.55 -4.01 -1.11
N GLN A 62 41.86 -4.06 -1.31
CA GLN A 62 42.81 -3.62 -0.29
C GLN A 62 42.98 -2.09 -0.31
N GLY A 63 43.22 -1.50 0.87
CA GLY A 63 43.48 -0.08 1.03
C GLY A 63 42.22 0.80 1.08
N ASN A 64 42.43 2.12 0.96
CA ASN A 64 41.38 3.12 1.20
C ASN A 64 40.20 3.04 0.22
N ALA A 65 40.38 2.43 -0.96
CA ALA A 65 39.33 2.30 -1.97
C ALA A 65 38.21 1.32 -1.55
N GLY A 66 38.56 0.19 -0.92
CA GLY A 66 37.59 -0.77 -0.40
C GLY A 66 36.77 -0.18 0.74
N THR A 67 37.44 0.47 1.69
CA THR A 67 36.79 1.18 2.80
C THR A 67 35.83 2.27 2.30
N ALA A 68 36.27 3.08 1.33
CA ALA A 68 35.45 4.14 0.74
C ALA A 68 34.17 3.61 0.08
N GLN A 69 34.26 2.48 -0.61
CA GLN A 69 33.12 1.82 -1.27
C GLN A 69 32.12 1.26 -0.26
N VAL A 70 32.62 0.60 0.79
CA VAL A 70 31.78 0.05 1.88
C VAL A 70 31.10 1.17 2.67
N GLU A 71 31.80 2.27 2.93
CA GLU A 71 31.23 3.46 3.59
C GLU A 71 30.12 4.10 2.74
N GLY A 72 30.36 4.27 1.43
CA GLY A 72 29.35 4.77 0.48
C GLY A 72 28.10 3.90 0.43
N TRP A 73 28.26 2.57 0.36
CA TRP A 73 27.14 1.63 0.46
C TRP A 73 26.37 1.75 1.77
N ASN A 74 27.08 1.68 2.91
CA ASN A 74 26.45 1.70 4.22
C ASN A 74 25.66 3.00 4.45
N ARG A 75 26.18 4.13 3.96
CA ARG A 75 25.47 5.41 3.97
C ARG A 75 24.24 5.41 3.07
N ASN A 76 24.34 4.96 1.81
CA ASN A 76 23.18 4.92 0.93
C ASN A 76 22.07 4.01 1.49
N ARG A 77 22.48 2.88 2.08
CA ARG A 77 21.57 1.95 2.75
C ARG A 77 20.86 2.62 3.94
N SER A 78 21.61 3.22 4.87
CA SER A 78 21.04 3.84 6.07
C SER A 78 20.19 5.06 5.74
N ASP A 79 20.64 5.87 4.77
CA ASP A 79 20.06 7.19 4.53
C ASP A 79 18.93 7.13 3.52
N ASN A 80 18.89 6.16 2.61
CA ASN A 80 17.91 6.13 1.53
C ASN A 80 17.15 4.79 1.43
N MET A 81 17.82 3.64 1.47
CA MET A 81 17.12 2.34 1.31
C MET A 81 16.20 2.06 2.49
N GLN A 82 16.64 2.37 3.71
CA GLN A 82 15.81 2.24 4.90
C GLN A 82 14.54 3.11 4.83
N LYS A 83 14.67 4.35 4.33
CA LYS A 83 13.52 5.26 4.18
C LYS A 83 12.47 4.70 3.23
N LEU A 84 12.89 4.01 2.17
CA LEU A 84 11.96 3.35 1.25
C LEU A 84 11.14 2.27 1.97
N LEU A 85 11.80 1.44 2.78
CA LEU A 85 11.13 0.40 3.58
C LEU A 85 10.20 0.98 4.65
N ASP A 86 10.61 2.11 5.25
CA ASP A 86 9.83 2.82 6.28
C ASP A 86 8.56 3.46 5.72
N VAL A 87 8.50 3.74 4.41
CA VAL A 87 7.30 4.26 3.74
C VAL A 87 6.31 3.13 3.38
N LEU A 88 6.82 1.97 2.94
CA LEU A 88 5.97 0.86 2.50
C LEU A 88 5.15 0.22 3.64
N GLY A 89 5.71 0.15 4.86
CA GLY A 89 5.04 -0.47 6.01
C GLY A 89 3.77 0.26 6.47
N PRO A 90 3.83 1.58 6.75
CA PRO A 90 2.67 2.40 7.04
C PRO A 90 1.65 2.41 5.89
N ALA A 91 2.12 2.38 4.64
CA ALA A 91 1.22 2.37 3.49
C ALA A 91 0.34 1.12 3.44
N ALA A 92 0.91 -0.06 3.65
CA ALA A 92 0.11 -1.27 3.78
C ALA A 92 -0.90 -1.19 4.93
N THR A 93 -0.54 -0.55 6.04
CA THR A 93 -1.46 -0.35 7.18
C THR A 93 -2.61 0.59 6.82
N GLY A 94 -2.34 1.69 6.10
CA GLY A 94 -3.39 2.58 5.61
C GLY A 94 -4.34 1.89 4.64
N ILE A 95 -3.82 1.03 3.75
CA ILE A 95 -4.64 0.22 2.83
C ILE A 95 -5.55 -0.75 3.61
N ASP A 96 -5.05 -1.41 4.67
CA ASP A 96 -5.88 -2.26 5.53
C ASP A 96 -6.98 -1.50 6.26
N ILE A 97 -6.67 -0.30 6.74
CA ILE A 97 -7.67 0.58 7.37
C ILE A 97 -8.78 0.90 6.35
N ALA A 98 -8.42 1.17 5.10
CA ALA A 98 -9.40 1.41 4.04
C ALA A 98 -10.34 0.21 3.84
N GLY A 99 -9.81 -1.01 3.78
CA GLY A 99 -10.60 -2.25 3.69
C GLY A 99 -11.56 -2.42 4.88
N GLY A 100 -11.07 -2.18 6.10
CA GLY A 100 -11.87 -2.21 7.32
C GLY A 100 -13.00 -1.17 7.33
N ILE A 101 -12.74 0.05 6.83
CA ILE A 101 -13.76 1.11 6.71
C ILE A 101 -14.86 0.71 5.72
N VAL A 102 -14.50 0.13 4.57
CA VAL A 102 -15.48 -0.36 3.57
C VAL A 102 -16.37 -1.44 4.18
N LEU A 103 -15.79 -2.43 4.89
CA LEU A 103 -16.57 -3.47 5.56
C LEU A 103 -17.53 -2.90 6.61
N ALA A 104 -17.03 -1.98 7.46
CA ALA A 104 -17.86 -1.33 8.48
C ALA A 104 -19.03 -0.56 7.85
N MET A 105 -18.80 0.09 6.70
CA MET A 105 -19.83 0.78 5.94
C MET A 105 -20.88 -0.18 5.39
N LYS A 106 -20.47 -1.31 4.80
CA LYS A 106 -21.40 -2.35 4.34
C LYS A 106 -22.29 -2.89 5.46
N ILE A 107 -21.69 -3.19 6.62
CA ILE A 107 -22.42 -3.64 7.83
C ILE A 107 -23.43 -2.57 8.28
N LYS A 108 -23.03 -1.29 8.28
CA LYS A 108 -23.90 -0.16 8.64
C LYS A 108 -25.09 -0.04 7.69
N VAL A 109 -24.86 -0.17 6.38
CA VAL A 109 -25.93 -0.14 5.38
C VAL A 109 -26.93 -1.29 5.62
N ILE A 110 -26.45 -2.52 5.87
CA ILE A 110 -27.30 -3.66 6.20
C ILE A 110 -28.15 -3.40 7.45
N ALA A 111 -27.53 -2.86 8.51
CA ALA A 111 -28.22 -2.54 9.75
C ALA A 111 -29.32 -1.49 9.52
N GLU A 112 -29.03 -0.44 8.76
CA GLU A 112 -29.98 0.65 8.48
C GLU A 112 -31.15 0.19 7.59
N VAL A 113 -30.88 -0.65 6.58
CA VAL A 113 -31.93 -1.32 5.78
C VAL A 113 -32.86 -2.10 6.70
N THR A 114 -32.30 -2.94 7.57
CA THR A 114 -33.05 -3.82 8.47
C THR A 114 -33.91 -3.02 9.44
N LEU A 115 -33.34 -1.97 10.05
CA LEU A 115 -34.05 -1.06 10.95
C LEU A 115 -35.17 -0.31 10.24
N THR A 116 -34.91 0.17 9.02
CA THR A 116 -35.89 0.88 8.21
C THR A 116 -37.06 -0.02 7.83
N LEU A 117 -36.80 -1.27 7.41
CA LEU A 117 -37.85 -2.23 7.11
C LEU A 117 -38.75 -2.54 8.31
N MET A 118 -38.17 -2.72 9.50
CA MET A 118 -38.95 -2.92 10.73
C MET A 118 -39.89 -1.75 11.05
N GLN A 119 -39.52 -0.52 10.68
CA GLN A 119 -40.34 0.68 10.86
C GLN A 119 -41.35 0.86 9.73
N LEU A 120 -41.00 0.47 8.51
CA LEU A 120 -41.86 0.60 7.32
C LEU A 120 -43.06 -0.35 7.35
N VAL A 121 -42.88 -1.59 7.79
CA VAL A 121 -43.96 -2.60 7.82
C VAL A 121 -45.21 -2.10 8.59
N PRO A 122 -45.11 -1.63 9.85
CA PRO A 122 -46.28 -1.14 10.58
C PRO A 122 -46.85 0.16 9.99
N LEU A 123 -46.00 1.04 9.46
CA LEU A 123 -46.44 2.28 8.79
C LEU A 123 -47.29 1.97 7.56
N LEU A 124 -46.83 1.08 6.70
CA LEU A 124 -47.56 0.69 5.49
C LEU A 124 -48.86 -0.07 5.82
N ALA A 125 -48.88 -0.85 6.89
CA ALA A 125 -50.07 -1.54 7.37
C ALA A 125 -51.16 -0.60 7.89
N ALA A 126 -50.82 0.64 8.27
CA ALA A 126 -51.76 1.64 8.81
C ALA A 126 -52.55 2.40 7.72
N GLY A 127 -52.49 1.96 6.45
CA GLY A 127 -53.25 2.53 5.35
C GLY A 127 -52.66 3.83 4.79
N PRO A 128 -53.42 4.62 4.03
CA PRO A 128 -52.88 5.76 3.25
C PRO A 128 -52.12 6.81 4.07
N PHE A 129 -52.55 7.09 5.30
CA PHE A 129 -51.85 8.01 6.19
C PHE A 129 -50.50 7.46 6.66
N GLY A 130 -50.45 6.15 6.95
CA GLY A 130 -49.20 5.47 7.29
C GLY A 130 -48.24 5.36 6.11
N ALA A 131 -48.75 5.22 4.88
CA ALA A 131 -47.94 5.30 3.66
C ALA A 131 -47.28 6.68 3.48
N GLY A 132 -47.96 7.77 3.83
CA GLY A 132 -47.35 9.10 3.89
C GLY A 132 -46.22 9.18 4.92
N GLY A 133 -46.41 8.60 6.10
CA GLY A 133 -45.37 8.48 7.12
C GLY A 133 -44.16 7.64 6.68
N ALA A 134 -44.40 6.54 5.97
CA ALA A 134 -43.35 5.71 5.38
C ALA A 134 -42.50 6.46 4.36
N ALA A 135 -43.13 7.27 3.50
CA ALA A 135 -42.42 8.11 2.53
C ALA A 135 -41.51 9.15 3.22
N LEU A 136 -42.01 9.81 4.28
CA LEU A 136 -41.21 10.76 5.06
C LEU A 136 -40.04 10.08 5.78
N LEU A 137 -40.27 8.89 6.35
CA LEU A 137 -39.22 8.09 7.00
C LEU A 137 -38.11 7.76 6.01
N LEU A 138 -38.44 7.26 4.81
CA LEU A 138 -37.46 6.94 3.77
C LEU A 138 -36.63 8.16 3.35
N LEU A 139 -37.26 9.33 3.18
CA LEU A 139 -36.54 10.57 2.87
C LEU A 139 -35.56 10.98 4.00
N ALA A 140 -35.98 10.85 5.26
CA ALA A 140 -35.12 11.14 6.40
C ALA A 140 -33.93 10.16 6.46
N ARG A 141 -34.17 8.86 6.25
CA ARG A 141 -33.14 7.81 6.23
C ARG A 141 -32.13 8.04 5.12
N LYS A 142 -32.60 8.36 3.90
CA LYS A 142 -31.75 8.73 2.77
C LYS A 142 -30.79 9.87 3.13
N LYS A 143 -31.30 10.94 3.75
CA LYS A 143 -30.47 12.09 4.14
C LYS A 143 -29.45 11.72 5.22
N LEU A 144 -29.85 10.94 6.23
CA LEU A 144 -28.95 10.50 7.30
C LEU A 144 -27.80 9.63 6.76
N LEU A 145 -28.11 8.73 5.82
CA LEU A 145 -27.11 7.88 5.19
C LEU A 145 -26.16 8.66 4.30
N ALA A 146 -26.65 9.61 3.53
CA ALA A 146 -25.78 10.50 2.74
C ALA A 146 -24.79 11.26 3.63
N MET A 147 -25.25 11.83 4.74
CA MET A 147 -24.36 12.52 5.71
C MET A 147 -23.38 11.55 6.37
N ALA A 148 -23.82 10.34 6.68
CA ALA A 148 -22.96 9.29 7.23
C ALA A 148 -21.88 8.85 6.23
N MET A 149 -22.21 8.75 4.95
CA MET A 149 -21.29 8.41 3.87
C MET A 149 -20.23 9.49 3.72
N GLU A 150 -20.64 10.77 3.70
CA GLU A 150 -19.74 11.92 3.65
C GLU A 150 -18.77 11.93 4.85
N ALA A 151 -19.28 11.71 6.07
CA ALA A 151 -18.43 11.62 7.26
C ALA A 151 -17.44 10.45 7.20
N THR A 152 -17.83 9.30 6.62
CA THR A 152 -16.92 8.17 6.46
C THR A 152 -15.91 8.40 5.34
N LEU A 153 -16.27 9.08 4.25
CA LEU A 153 -15.30 9.52 3.24
C LEU A 153 -14.27 10.46 3.85
N GLU A 154 -14.71 11.41 4.68
CA GLU A 154 -13.81 12.27 5.44
C GLU A 154 -12.90 11.46 6.38
N GLN A 155 -13.41 10.40 7.00
CA GLN A 155 -12.60 9.49 7.81
C GLN A 155 -11.54 8.75 6.97
N VAL A 156 -11.91 8.21 5.81
CA VAL A 156 -10.95 7.60 4.87
C VAL A 156 -9.89 8.62 4.48
N ILE A 157 -10.30 9.85 4.17
CA ILE A 157 -9.36 10.93 3.84
C ILE A 157 -8.40 11.19 5.00
N ASN A 158 -8.91 11.33 6.21
CA ASN A 158 -8.10 11.69 7.37
C ASN A 158 -7.22 10.55 7.90
N GLU A 159 -7.60 9.30 7.70
CA GLU A 159 -6.87 8.13 8.22
C GLU A 159 -6.00 7.46 7.15
N VAL A 160 -6.49 7.33 5.92
CA VAL A 160 -5.82 6.56 4.87
C VAL A 160 -4.85 7.42 4.05
N LEU A 161 -5.21 8.65 3.66
CA LEU A 161 -4.29 9.48 2.89
C LEU A 161 -2.94 9.68 3.57
N PRO A 162 -2.85 10.16 4.83
CA PRO A 162 -1.56 10.45 5.45
C PRO A 162 -0.73 9.18 5.76
N LEU A 163 -1.38 8.03 5.89
CA LEU A 163 -0.69 6.77 6.18
C LEU A 163 -0.23 6.04 4.92
N ALA A 164 -0.98 6.12 3.82
CA ALA A 164 -0.70 5.38 2.61
C ALA A 164 -0.43 6.25 1.39
N VAL A 165 -1.34 7.15 1.04
CA VAL A 165 -1.26 7.87 -0.25
C VAL A 165 -0.16 8.93 -0.23
N GLU A 166 -0.13 9.80 0.77
CA GLU A 166 0.84 10.90 0.86
C GLU A 166 2.29 10.39 0.92
N PRO A 167 2.64 9.42 1.79
CA PRO A 167 4.02 8.91 1.84
C PRO A 167 4.46 8.29 0.52
N LEU A 168 3.59 7.52 -0.14
CA LEU A 168 3.90 6.88 -1.41
C LEU A 168 4.10 7.90 -2.54
N VAL A 169 3.24 8.91 -2.63
CA VAL A 169 3.29 9.90 -3.72
C VAL A 169 4.41 10.92 -3.50
N GLU A 170 4.64 11.36 -2.25
CA GLU A 170 5.56 12.44 -1.96
C GLU A 170 6.98 11.95 -1.66
N GLN A 171 7.13 10.83 -0.95
CA GLN A 171 8.43 10.39 -0.44
C GLN A 171 9.12 9.39 -1.36
N VAL A 172 8.38 8.45 -1.98
CA VAL A 172 9.00 7.41 -2.83
C VAL A 172 9.80 8.02 -3.98
N PRO A 173 9.29 8.97 -4.79
CA PRO A 173 10.08 9.55 -5.88
C PRO A 173 11.35 10.25 -5.38
N VAL A 174 11.27 10.95 -4.25
CA VAL A 174 12.41 11.65 -3.65
C VAL A 174 13.47 10.66 -3.17
N VAL A 175 13.05 9.58 -2.49
CA VAL A 175 13.96 8.54 -2.00
C VAL A 175 14.59 7.77 -3.14
N VAL A 176 13.84 7.43 -4.20
CA VAL A 176 14.38 6.77 -5.39
C VAL A 176 15.42 7.65 -6.09
N MET A 177 15.16 8.94 -6.27
CA MET A 177 16.17 9.85 -6.83
C MET A 177 17.41 9.92 -5.93
N ALA A 178 17.24 10.01 -4.61
CA ALA A 178 18.36 10.04 -3.67
C ALA A 178 19.17 8.74 -3.66
N LEU A 179 18.52 7.58 -3.84
CA LEU A 179 19.17 6.28 -4.02
C LEU A 179 20.05 6.25 -5.27
N MET A 180 19.55 6.79 -6.37
CA MET A 180 20.25 6.85 -7.67
C MET A 180 21.40 7.85 -7.67
N ASP A 181 21.24 8.98 -6.98
CA ASP A 181 22.24 10.06 -6.92
C ASP A 181 23.32 9.82 -5.83
N ALA A 182 23.14 8.80 -4.99
CA ALA A 182 24.06 8.53 -3.89
C ALA A 182 25.47 8.18 -4.38
N PRO A 183 26.52 8.74 -3.74
CA PRO A 183 27.89 8.46 -4.13
C PRO A 183 28.23 6.99 -3.88
N VAL A 184 28.82 6.35 -4.90
CA VAL A 184 29.23 4.94 -4.85
C VAL A 184 30.42 4.74 -3.89
N VAL A 185 31.26 5.76 -3.70
CA VAL A 185 32.39 5.79 -2.77
C VAL A 185 32.35 7.05 -1.88
N GLU A 186 32.73 6.94 -0.61
CA GLU A 186 32.98 8.08 0.28
C GLU A 186 34.47 8.29 0.56
N GLY A 187 34.92 9.56 0.62
CA GLY A 187 36.21 9.89 1.23
C GLY A 187 37.49 9.49 0.47
N ALA A 188 37.42 8.90 -0.73
CA ALA A 188 38.59 8.55 -1.53
C ALA A 188 39.26 9.79 -2.18
N VAL A 189 39.86 10.65 -1.35
CA VAL A 189 40.71 11.77 -1.79
C VAL A 189 42.07 11.63 -1.11
N GLY A 190 43.00 10.93 -1.76
CA GLY A 190 44.39 10.78 -1.29
C GLY A 190 45.20 9.80 -2.16
N ASP A 191 46.50 10.10 -2.31
CA ASP A 191 47.46 9.36 -3.14
C ASP A 191 47.45 7.86 -2.77
N VAL A 192 47.21 7.01 -3.77
CA VAL A 192 47.05 5.56 -3.57
C VAL A 192 48.43 4.92 -3.73
N ASP A 193 49.13 4.70 -2.63
CA ASP A 193 50.28 3.80 -2.59
C ASP A 193 49.75 2.37 -2.82
N GLU A 194 49.84 1.93 -4.08
CA GLU A 194 49.62 0.58 -4.58
C GLU A 194 48.18 0.02 -4.41
N PHE A 195 47.42 -0.01 -5.51
CA PHE A 195 46.10 -0.60 -5.59
C PHE A 195 46.21 -2.12 -5.86
N GLU A 196 45.93 -2.94 -4.85
CA GLU A 196 45.72 -4.37 -5.01
C GLU A 196 44.21 -4.69 -4.97
N ALA A 197 43.71 -5.29 -6.04
CA ALA A 197 42.33 -5.73 -6.17
C ALA A 197 42.27 -7.19 -6.64
N ASP A 198 41.47 -8.00 -5.95
CA ASP A 198 41.10 -9.32 -6.44
C ASP A 198 40.02 -9.18 -7.52
N LEU A 199 40.45 -9.19 -8.78
CA LEU A 199 39.57 -9.03 -9.93
C LEU A 199 38.51 -10.15 -10.02
N ALA A 200 38.83 -11.37 -9.59
CA ALA A 200 37.89 -12.48 -9.65
C ALA A 200 36.80 -12.32 -8.58
N ALA A 201 37.17 -11.85 -7.38
CA ALA A 201 36.19 -11.53 -6.35
C ALA A 201 35.30 -10.33 -6.73
N LEU A 202 35.86 -9.32 -7.41
CA LEU A 202 35.11 -8.18 -7.92
C LEU A 202 34.14 -8.56 -9.04
N GLU A 203 34.55 -9.42 -9.97
CA GLU A 203 33.69 -9.94 -11.03
C GLU A 203 32.51 -10.74 -10.44
N ALA A 204 32.79 -11.61 -9.46
CA ALA A 204 31.74 -12.36 -8.76
C ALA A 204 30.75 -11.45 -7.99
N ALA A 205 31.26 -10.38 -7.35
CA ALA A 205 30.41 -9.40 -6.66
C ALA A 205 29.55 -8.60 -7.65
N ALA A 206 30.09 -8.24 -8.82
CA ALA A 206 29.36 -7.55 -9.86
C ALA A 206 28.25 -8.43 -10.46
N ASP A 207 28.56 -9.68 -10.82
CA ASP A 207 27.57 -10.65 -11.33
C ASP A 207 26.40 -10.85 -10.35
N GLU A 208 26.69 -10.87 -9.05
CA GLU A 208 25.67 -11.00 -8.02
C GLU A 208 24.83 -9.72 -7.87
N MET A 209 25.45 -8.54 -7.92
CA MET A 209 24.71 -7.27 -7.92
C MET A 209 23.77 -7.18 -9.12
N ASP A 210 24.21 -7.62 -10.31
CA ASP A 210 23.36 -7.70 -11.51
C ASP A 210 22.20 -8.68 -11.32
N ALA A 211 22.45 -9.84 -10.70
CA ALA A 211 21.39 -10.80 -10.38
C ALA A 211 20.35 -10.23 -9.40
N GLN A 212 20.79 -9.47 -8.39
CA GLN A 212 19.88 -8.82 -7.45
C GLN A 212 19.08 -7.68 -8.12
N ALA A 213 19.68 -6.94 -9.06
CA ALA A 213 18.96 -5.92 -9.82
C ALA A 213 17.82 -6.52 -10.66
N VAL A 214 18.07 -7.66 -11.30
CA VAL A 214 17.03 -8.42 -12.03
C VAL A 214 15.94 -8.92 -11.07
N ASP A 215 16.30 -9.41 -9.88
CA ASP A 215 15.30 -9.85 -8.88
C ASP A 215 14.43 -8.69 -8.38
N ILE A 216 14.99 -7.48 -8.23
CA ILE A 216 14.21 -6.28 -7.91
C ILE A 216 13.20 -5.95 -9.02
N GLU A 217 13.64 -5.98 -10.28
CA GLU A 217 12.77 -5.73 -11.44
C GLU A 217 11.63 -6.74 -11.50
N ASP A 218 11.94 -8.04 -11.43
CA ASP A 218 10.96 -9.14 -11.46
C ASP A 218 9.92 -9.03 -10.33
N ARG A 219 10.35 -8.66 -9.12
CA ARG A 219 9.45 -8.48 -7.97
C ARG A 219 8.57 -7.25 -8.10
N THR A 220 9.12 -6.16 -8.63
CA THR A 220 8.36 -4.94 -8.90
C THR A 220 7.29 -5.21 -9.96
N ASP A 221 7.66 -5.86 -11.06
CA ASP A 221 6.74 -6.23 -12.13
C ASP A 221 5.64 -7.18 -11.63
N ARG A 222 6.01 -8.15 -10.80
CA ARG A 222 5.04 -9.05 -10.15
C ARG A 222 4.08 -8.27 -9.26
N LEU A 223 4.58 -7.38 -8.40
CA LEU A 223 3.74 -6.53 -7.56
C LEU A 223 2.75 -5.72 -8.41
N LEU A 224 3.22 -5.05 -9.47
CA LEU A 224 2.39 -4.25 -10.34
C LEU A 224 1.34 -5.09 -11.07
N ALA A 225 1.72 -6.28 -11.55
CA ALA A 225 0.80 -7.22 -12.18
C ALA A 225 -0.25 -7.74 -11.21
N ASP A 226 0.15 -8.12 -9.99
CA ASP A 226 -0.76 -8.63 -8.96
C ASP A 226 -1.74 -7.54 -8.52
N LEU A 227 -1.27 -6.30 -8.28
CA LEU A 227 -2.12 -5.15 -7.98
C LEU A 227 -3.09 -4.82 -9.12
N ALA A 228 -2.65 -4.88 -10.38
CA ALA A 228 -3.50 -4.63 -11.54
C ALA A 228 -4.58 -5.70 -11.75
N ASN A 229 -4.35 -6.92 -11.25
CA ASN A 229 -5.30 -8.02 -11.31
C ASN A 229 -6.31 -8.03 -10.14
N LEU A 230 -6.14 -7.17 -9.14
CA LEU A 230 -7.09 -7.06 -8.04
C LEU A 230 -8.43 -6.53 -8.53
N GLN A 231 -9.50 -7.25 -8.21
CA GLN A 231 -10.87 -6.87 -8.55
C GLN A 231 -11.45 -5.98 -7.45
N ILE A 232 -10.90 -4.78 -7.31
CA ILE A 232 -11.27 -3.86 -6.24
C ILE A 232 -12.73 -3.41 -6.38
N SER A 233 -13.25 -3.23 -7.60
CA SER A 233 -14.66 -2.91 -7.87
C SER A 233 -15.45 -4.13 -8.35
N GLY A 234 -16.78 -4.10 -8.25
CA GLY A 234 -17.66 -5.21 -8.63
C GLY A 234 -17.94 -5.40 -10.12
N ASP A 235 -17.25 -4.67 -11.00
CA ASP A 235 -17.40 -4.70 -12.47
C ASP A 235 -16.53 -5.77 -13.18
#